data_AF-A0A6A6PG77-F1
#
_entry.id   AF-A0A6A6PG77-F1
#
_cell.length_a   1.000
_cell.length_b   1.000
_cell.length_c   1.000
_cell.angle_alpha   90.00
_cell.angle_beta   90.00
_cell.angle_gamma   90.00
#
_symmetry.space_group_name_H-M   'P 1'
#
loop_
_entity.id
_entity.type
_entity.pdbx_description
1 polymer ?
#
loop_
_entity_poly.entity_id
_entity_poly.type
_entity_poly.pdbx_seq_one_letter_code
_entity_poly.pdbx_strand_id
1 'polypeptide(L)'
;MTESKALIVGISGVSSSGKTTLARLLRDIFPNSFVLHEDDFYKPDAEIPVNEAAGGVADWDCLEAINLPQFEKALSHIREHGMPPPDLVSKEDKNSVGQVDVDRIVVDDLEWKAGRWMFEDVPPIAIIDGFLMYAEGMKEVRSLFDVKLLLRTDYQTAKARREARSGYVTLEGFWEDPPGYVDKVVWPNYVKDHAFLFKDGDVEGEPKQDLLEQLNIQAMPPATQGSMTEVLKWAFDVLEAALSPRDR
;
A
#
# COMPACT_ATOMS: atom_id res chain seq x y z
N MET A 1 13.56 9.78 20.19
CA MET A 1 12.24 9.75 19.56
C MET A 1 11.28 9.15 20.57
N THR A 2 10.09 9.72 20.75
CA THR A 2 9.05 9.13 21.59
C THR A 2 8.63 7.77 21.02
N GLU A 3 8.25 6.83 21.90
CA GLU A 3 7.70 5.55 21.50
C GLU A 3 6.42 5.76 20.67
N SER A 4 6.29 5.03 19.56
CA SER A 4 5.12 5.13 18.66
C SER A 4 3.88 4.58 19.37
N LYS A 5 2.75 5.29 19.30
CA LYS A 5 1.47 4.82 19.88
C LYS A 5 0.67 3.89 18.98
N ALA A 6 1.18 3.59 17.78
CA ALA A 6 0.62 2.63 16.84
C ALA A 6 1.75 1.77 16.24
N LEU A 7 1.43 0.52 15.91
CA LEU A 7 2.20 -0.28 14.98
C LEU A 7 1.84 0.15 13.56
N ILE A 8 2.78 0.78 12.85
CA ILE A 8 2.52 1.28 11.49
C ILE A 8 3.00 0.26 10.46
N VAL A 9 2.04 -0.27 9.70
CA VAL A 9 2.25 -1.28 8.67
C VAL A 9 2.12 -0.61 7.31
N GLY A 10 3.21 -0.49 6.56
CA GLY A 10 3.15 -0.08 5.16
C GLY A 10 2.83 -1.28 4.26
N ILE A 11 1.92 -1.11 3.32
CA ILE A 11 1.62 -2.05 2.25
C ILE A 11 1.83 -1.31 0.92
N SER A 12 2.85 -1.72 0.18
CA SER A 12 3.23 -1.07 -1.08
C SER A 12 3.37 -2.03 -2.24
N GLY A 13 3.59 -1.50 -3.44
CA GLY A 13 3.62 -2.23 -4.68
C GLY A 13 2.89 -1.50 -5.81
N VAL A 14 3.10 -1.95 -7.03
CA VAL A 14 2.53 -1.32 -8.24
C VAL A 14 1.01 -1.14 -8.15
N SER A 15 0.49 -0.14 -8.86
CA SER A 15 -0.95 0.04 -9.08
C SER A 15 -1.62 -1.27 -9.50
N SER A 16 -2.84 -1.53 -9.00
CA SER A 16 -3.61 -2.77 -9.27
C SER A 16 -3.00 -4.11 -8.79
N SER A 17 -2.00 -4.09 -7.90
CA SER A 17 -1.43 -5.31 -7.28
C SER A 17 -2.31 -5.98 -6.21
N GLY A 18 -3.32 -5.29 -5.68
CA GLY A 18 -4.23 -5.81 -4.64
C GLY A 18 -4.00 -5.27 -3.22
N LYS A 19 -3.19 -4.21 -3.07
CA LYS A 19 -2.87 -3.58 -1.78
C LYS A 19 -4.11 -3.19 -0.95
N THR A 20 -5.03 -2.43 -1.54
CA THR A 20 -6.28 -1.99 -0.88
C THR A 20 -7.12 -3.15 -0.40
N THR A 21 -7.20 -4.22 -1.20
CA THR A 21 -7.88 -5.46 -0.81
C THR A 21 -7.24 -6.09 0.42
N LEU A 22 -5.91 -6.25 0.39
CA LEU A 22 -5.17 -6.81 1.53
C LEU A 22 -5.31 -5.93 2.78
N ALA A 23 -5.18 -4.61 2.63
CA ALA A 23 -5.28 -3.65 3.72
C ALA A 23 -6.65 -3.73 4.41
N ARG A 24 -7.74 -3.79 3.64
CA ARG A 24 -9.10 -3.95 4.17
C ARG A 24 -9.30 -5.29 4.86
N LEU A 25 -8.81 -6.39 4.28
CA LEU A 25 -8.89 -7.72 4.91
C LEU A 25 -8.15 -7.77 6.24
N LEU A 26 -6.92 -7.24 6.30
CA LEU A 26 -6.15 -7.17 7.55
C LEU A 26 -6.82 -6.27 8.58
N ARG A 27 -7.41 -5.15 8.17
CA ARG A 27 -8.20 -4.29 9.06
C ARG A 27 -9.39 -5.04 9.65
N ASP A 28 -10.12 -5.78 8.82
CA ASP A 28 -11.32 -6.47 9.26
C ASP A 28 -10.98 -7.67 10.17
N ILE A 29 -9.81 -8.29 9.97
CA ILE A 29 -9.31 -9.42 10.78
C ILE A 29 -8.72 -8.98 12.13
N PHE A 30 -7.87 -7.96 12.15
CA PHE A 30 -7.17 -7.55 13.37
C PHE A 30 -7.98 -6.53 14.17
N PRO A 31 -8.15 -6.72 15.50
CA PRO A 31 -8.83 -5.74 16.35
C PRO A 31 -8.01 -4.45 16.46
N ASN A 32 -8.69 -3.34 16.75
CA ASN A 32 -8.08 -2.00 16.93
C ASN A 32 -7.19 -1.57 15.74
N SER A 33 -7.64 -1.85 14.53
CA SER A 33 -6.93 -1.52 13.31
C SER A 33 -7.70 -0.52 12.45
N PHE A 34 -6.98 0.28 11.66
CA PHE A 34 -7.56 1.20 10.69
C PHE A 34 -6.66 1.31 9.45
N VAL A 35 -7.23 1.82 8.36
CA VAL A 35 -6.51 2.01 7.09
C VAL A 35 -6.36 3.49 6.79
N LEU A 36 -5.17 3.87 6.32
CA LEU A 36 -4.87 5.15 5.68
C LEU A 36 -4.45 4.87 4.23
N HIS A 37 -5.07 5.53 3.25
CA HIS A 37 -4.69 5.39 1.85
C HIS A 37 -3.80 6.57 1.42
N GLU A 38 -2.67 6.28 0.77
CA GLU A 38 -1.82 7.30 0.12
C GLU A 38 -2.63 8.14 -0.88
N ASP A 39 -3.56 7.49 -1.60
CA ASP A 39 -4.42 8.11 -2.60
C ASP A 39 -5.34 9.20 -2.00
N ASP A 40 -5.59 9.20 -0.68
CA ASP A 40 -6.34 10.29 -0.02
C ASP A 40 -5.58 11.63 -0.03
N PHE A 41 -4.27 11.59 -0.31
CA PHE A 41 -3.36 12.72 -0.34
C PHE A 41 -3.00 13.19 -1.75
N TYR A 42 -3.73 12.76 -2.78
CA TYR A 42 -3.61 13.37 -4.11
C TYR A 42 -3.81 14.89 -4.04
N LYS A 43 -3.04 15.62 -4.85
CA LYS A 43 -3.26 17.05 -5.10
C LYS A 43 -4.55 17.28 -5.90
N PRO A 44 -5.07 18.51 -5.92
CA PRO A 44 -6.18 18.89 -6.81
C PRO A 44 -5.86 18.56 -8.27
N ASP A 45 -6.88 18.25 -9.06
CA ASP A 45 -6.76 17.82 -10.46
C ASP A 45 -5.95 18.83 -11.29
N ALA A 46 -6.13 20.13 -11.02
CA ALA A 46 -5.39 21.22 -11.68
C ALA A 46 -3.88 21.27 -11.34
N GLU A 47 -3.45 20.64 -10.25
CA GLU A 47 -2.06 20.57 -9.80
C GLU A 47 -1.38 19.23 -10.15
N ILE A 48 -2.12 18.29 -10.74
CA ILE A 48 -1.55 17.03 -11.20
C ILE A 48 -0.57 17.30 -12.35
N PRO A 49 0.67 16.79 -12.28
CA PRO A 49 1.66 16.97 -13.33
C PRO A 49 1.17 16.43 -14.68
N VAL A 50 1.65 17.03 -15.77
CA VAL A 50 1.39 16.53 -17.12
C VAL A 50 2.64 15.83 -17.64
N ASN A 51 2.47 14.60 -18.10
CA ASN A 51 3.54 13.81 -18.68
C ASN A 51 3.59 14.05 -20.20
N GLU A 52 4.44 14.99 -20.60
CA GLU A 52 4.66 15.36 -22.01
C GLU A 52 5.19 14.19 -22.84
N ALA A 53 6.04 13.35 -22.26
CA ALA A 53 6.57 12.16 -22.93
C ALA A 53 5.47 11.11 -23.22
N ALA A 54 4.41 11.09 -22.41
CA ALA A 54 3.23 10.25 -22.59
C ALA A 54 2.13 10.91 -23.45
N GLY A 55 2.44 12.02 -24.15
CA GLY A 55 1.49 12.72 -25.01
C GLY A 55 0.63 13.76 -24.30
N GLY A 56 1.14 14.32 -23.19
CA GLY A 56 0.48 15.41 -22.48
C GLY A 56 -0.69 14.97 -21.61
N VAL A 57 -0.66 13.74 -21.09
CA VAL A 57 -1.68 13.22 -20.16
C VAL A 57 -1.31 13.54 -18.70
N ALA A 58 -2.31 13.71 -17.84
CA ALA A 58 -2.09 13.89 -16.41
C ALA A 58 -1.41 12.65 -15.79
N ASP A 59 -0.39 12.85 -14.96
CA ASP A 59 0.41 11.80 -14.33
C ASP A 59 0.02 11.63 -12.86
N TRP A 60 -0.95 10.76 -12.62
CA TRP A 60 -1.41 10.39 -11.28
C TRP A 60 -0.48 9.39 -10.59
N ASP A 61 0.46 8.78 -11.30
CA ASP A 61 1.28 7.68 -10.79
C ASP A 61 2.72 8.17 -10.51
N CYS A 62 2.88 9.39 -10.02
CA CYS A 62 4.17 10.00 -9.71
C CYS A 62 4.19 10.68 -8.32
N LEU A 63 5.38 10.88 -7.79
CA LEU A 63 5.59 11.52 -6.48
C LEU A 63 4.99 12.92 -6.40
N GLU A 64 5.10 13.67 -7.50
CA GLU A 64 4.65 15.04 -7.59
C GLU A 64 3.11 15.18 -7.58
N ALA A 65 2.37 14.09 -7.82
CA ALA A 65 0.92 14.05 -7.69
C ALA A 65 0.44 13.99 -6.23
N ILE A 66 1.31 13.56 -5.30
CA ILE A 66 0.99 13.37 -3.88
C ILE A 66 1.34 14.62 -3.07
N ASN A 67 0.46 15.02 -2.16
CA ASN A 67 0.73 16.01 -1.12
C ASN A 67 1.53 15.37 0.02
N LEU A 68 2.81 15.12 -0.26
CA LEU A 68 3.78 14.54 0.66
C LEU A 68 3.79 15.20 2.05
N PRO A 69 3.83 16.55 2.18
CA PRO A 69 3.81 17.19 3.50
C PRO A 69 2.55 16.86 4.33
N GLN A 70 1.38 16.77 3.70
CA GLN A 70 0.16 16.36 4.40
C GLN A 70 0.19 14.90 4.79
N PHE A 71 0.72 14.04 3.92
CA PHE A 71 0.86 12.61 4.19
C PHE A 71 1.82 12.34 5.36
N GLU A 72 3.00 12.97 5.36
CA GLU A 72 3.97 12.88 6.46
C GLU A 72 3.40 13.40 7.78
N LYS A 73 2.60 14.48 7.74
CA LYS A 73 1.90 15.01 8.90
C LYS A 73 0.88 14.01 9.45
N ALA A 74 0.13 13.32 8.58
CA ALA A 74 -0.82 12.29 8.98
C ALA A 74 -0.11 11.09 9.64
N LEU A 75 0.99 10.62 9.06
CA LEU A 75 1.81 9.54 9.64
C LEU A 75 2.40 9.95 10.99
N SER A 76 2.89 11.18 11.11
CA SER A 76 3.42 11.71 12.38
C SER A 76 2.33 11.77 13.45
N HIS A 77 1.13 12.23 13.09
CA HIS A 77 -0.03 12.22 13.99
C HIS A 77 -0.38 10.81 14.48
N ILE A 78 -0.39 9.82 13.57
CA ILE A 78 -0.63 8.42 13.93
C ILE A 78 0.42 7.91 14.92
N ARG A 79 1.71 8.22 14.71
CA ARG A 79 2.78 7.84 15.65
C ARG A 79 2.57 8.47 17.03
N GLU A 80 2.11 9.71 17.10
CA GLU A 80 1.94 10.47 18.35
C GLU A 80 0.66 10.13 19.11
N HIS A 81 -0.40 9.74 18.41
CA HIS A 81 -1.75 9.61 18.95
C HIS A 81 -2.35 8.20 18.87
N GLY A 82 -1.81 7.33 18.00
CA GLY A 82 -2.31 5.97 17.80
C GLY A 82 -3.62 5.89 17.00
N MET A 83 -4.02 6.99 16.34
CA MET A 83 -5.28 7.14 15.62
C MET A 83 -5.10 8.03 14.39
N PRO A 84 -5.96 7.91 13.35
CA PRO A 84 -5.88 8.80 12.19
C PRO A 84 -6.22 10.25 12.58
N PRO A 85 -5.75 11.25 11.82
CA PRO A 85 -6.16 12.64 12.00
C PRO A 85 -7.71 12.77 11.94
N PRO A 86 -8.35 13.51 12.85
CA PRO A 86 -9.81 13.52 12.98
C PRO A 86 -10.53 14.19 11.79
N ASP A 87 -9.83 14.99 11.01
CA ASP A 87 -10.31 15.69 9.81
C ASP A 87 -10.10 14.88 8.51
N LEU A 88 -9.44 13.73 8.59
CA LEU A 88 -9.20 12.89 7.44
C LEU A 88 -10.47 12.10 7.07
N VAL A 89 -11.00 12.38 5.88
CA VAL A 89 -12.12 11.62 5.28
C VAL A 89 -11.57 10.84 4.09
N SER A 90 -11.56 9.51 4.19
CA SER A 90 -11.09 8.68 3.10
C SER A 90 -12.05 8.74 1.90
N LYS A 91 -11.49 9.03 0.74
CA LYS A 91 -12.16 8.98 -0.56
C LYS A 91 -11.97 7.61 -1.19
N GLU A 92 -10.84 6.98 -0.94
CA GLU A 92 -10.57 5.62 -1.42
C GLU A 92 -11.58 4.60 -0.84
N ASP A 93 -12.08 4.82 0.37
CA ASP A 93 -13.19 4.03 0.92
C ASP A 93 -14.49 4.09 0.07
N LYS A 94 -14.66 5.14 -0.74
CA LYS A 94 -15.80 5.26 -1.68
C LYS A 94 -15.57 4.50 -2.98
N ASN A 95 -14.32 4.18 -3.31
CA ASN A 95 -13.99 3.43 -4.51
C ASN A 95 -14.40 1.96 -4.33
N SER A 96 -15.00 1.40 -5.36
CA SER A 96 -15.45 0.01 -5.36
C SER A 96 -14.25 -0.92 -5.47
N VAL A 97 -13.98 -1.68 -4.40
CA VAL A 97 -13.14 -2.87 -4.50
C VAL A 97 -14.07 -3.96 -5.04
N GLY A 98 -13.80 -4.41 -6.27
CA GLY A 98 -14.60 -5.45 -6.93
C GLY A 98 -14.68 -6.75 -6.11
N GLN A 99 -15.35 -7.78 -6.63
CA GLN A 99 -15.44 -9.06 -5.93
C GLN A 99 -14.03 -9.61 -5.64
N VAL A 100 -13.70 -9.72 -4.37
CA VAL A 100 -12.43 -10.28 -3.90
C VAL A 100 -12.59 -11.79 -3.83
N ASP A 101 -11.82 -12.50 -4.65
CA ASP A 101 -11.71 -13.96 -4.57
C ASP A 101 -10.74 -14.31 -3.42
N VAL A 102 -11.32 -14.51 -2.24
CA VAL A 102 -10.61 -14.93 -1.02
C VAL A 102 -11.42 -16.04 -0.34
N ASP A 103 -10.72 -17.05 0.16
CA ASP A 103 -11.33 -18.16 0.89
C ASP A 103 -11.87 -17.65 2.23
N ARG A 104 -13.20 -17.59 2.36
CA ARG A 104 -13.85 -17.10 3.57
C ARG A 104 -13.56 -17.95 4.80
N ILE A 105 -13.34 -19.26 4.64
CA ILE A 105 -12.98 -20.14 5.76
C ILE A 105 -11.63 -19.71 6.33
N VAL A 106 -10.69 -19.32 5.46
CA VAL A 106 -9.40 -18.77 5.89
C VAL A 106 -9.59 -17.43 6.59
N VAL A 107 -10.41 -16.52 6.05
CA VAL A 107 -10.69 -15.23 6.69
C VAL A 107 -11.25 -15.43 8.11
N ASP A 108 -12.26 -16.28 8.28
CA ASP A 108 -12.89 -16.56 9.57
C ASP A 108 -11.90 -17.18 10.57
N ASP A 109 -11.02 -18.09 10.12
CA ASP A 109 -9.97 -18.68 10.96
C ASP A 109 -8.93 -17.65 11.41
N LEU A 110 -8.52 -16.75 10.50
CA LEU A 110 -7.58 -15.68 10.81
C LEU A 110 -8.20 -14.63 11.75
N GLU A 111 -9.46 -14.25 11.56
CA GLU A 111 -10.20 -13.36 12.47
C GLU A 111 -10.28 -13.97 13.89
N TRP A 112 -10.63 -15.26 13.98
CA TRP A 112 -10.65 -15.98 15.25
C TRP A 112 -9.27 -15.97 15.94
N LYS A 113 -8.19 -16.23 15.19
CA LYS A 113 -6.82 -16.18 15.72
C LYS A 113 -6.42 -14.78 16.17
N ALA A 114 -6.74 -13.75 15.38
CA ALA A 114 -6.45 -12.36 15.71
C ALA A 114 -7.24 -11.85 16.93
N GLY A 115 -8.41 -12.43 17.22
CA GLY A 115 -9.25 -12.04 18.35
C GLY A 115 -8.53 -12.03 19.70
N ARG A 116 -7.46 -12.81 19.88
CA ARG A 116 -6.62 -12.78 21.11
C ARG A 116 -6.02 -11.40 21.37
N TRP A 117 -5.68 -10.64 20.32
CA TRP A 117 -5.02 -9.33 20.42
C TRP A 117 -5.94 -8.25 21.01
N MET A 118 -7.25 -8.51 21.08
CA MET A 118 -8.19 -7.62 21.77
C MET A 118 -7.93 -7.54 23.28
N PHE A 119 -7.30 -8.56 23.86
CA PHE A 119 -7.08 -8.71 25.30
C PHE A 119 -5.61 -8.54 25.71
N GLU A 120 -4.71 -8.37 24.75
CA GLU A 120 -3.28 -8.13 24.98
C GLU A 120 -2.99 -6.62 25.01
N ASP A 121 -1.94 -6.22 25.73
CA ASP A 121 -1.45 -4.84 25.77
C ASP A 121 -0.60 -4.53 24.53
N VAL A 122 -1.25 -4.49 23.36
CA VAL A 122 -0.64 -4.17 22.07
C VAL A 122 -1.17 -2.83 21.54
N PRO A 123 -0.35 -2.04 20.83
CA PRO A 123 -0.80 -0.78 20.26
C PRO A 123 -1.81 -1.01 19.12
N PRO A 124 -2.66 -0.02 18.79
CA PRO A 124 -3.45 -0.02 17.56
C PRO A 124 -2.60 -0.25 16.31
N ILE A 125 -3.21 -0.86 15.29
CA ILE A 125 -2.53 -1.15 14.02
C ILE A 125 -2.97 -0.14 12.97
N ALA A 126 -2.02 0.66 12.49
CA ALA A 126 -2.24 1.60 11.40
C ALA A 126 -1.74 0.98 10.09
N ILE A 127 -2.67 0.58 9.21
CA ILE A 127 -2.35 -0.01 7.93
C ILE A 127 -2.31 1.08 6.86
N ILE A 128 -1.17 1.30 6.24
CA ILE A 128 -0.93 2.36 5.26
C ILE A 128 -0.83 1.71 3.87
N ASP A 129 -1.82 1.96 3.03
CA ASP A 129 -1.90 1.44 1.66
C ASP A 129 -1.46 2.51 0.66
N GLY A 130 -0.39 2.24 -0.10
CA GLY A 130 0.11 3.21 -1.09
C GLY A 130 1.09 2.64 -2.11
N PHE A 131 1.06 3.14 -3.33
CA PHE A 131 1.86 2.60 -4.43
C PHE A 131 3.30 3.14 -4.50
N LEU A 132 3.59 4.28 -3.86
CA LEU A 132 4.94 4.89 -3.86
C LEU A 132 5.70 4.69 -2.54
N MET A 133 5.10 4.06 -1.53
CA MET A 133 5.67 4.03 -0.16
C MET A 133 7.12 3.54 -0.08
N TYR A 134 7.56 2.66 -1.00
CA TYR A 134 8.94 2.18 -1.07
C TYR A 134 9.76 2.70 -2.25
N ALA A 135 9.26 3.71 -2.96
CA ALA A 135 9.99 4.42 -3.99
C ALA A 135 11.32 4.97 -3.45
N GLU A 136 12.30 5.15 -4.34
CA GLU A 136 13.60 5.70 -3.95
C GLU A 136 13.46 7.10 -3.34
N GLY A 137 12.53 7.92 -3.86
CA GLY A 137 12.23 9.27 -3.35
C GLY A 137 11.51 9.32 -2.00
N MET A 138 10.95 8.19 -1.53
CA MET A 138 10.12 8.10 -0.31
C MET A 138 10.91 7.59 0.90
N LYS A 139 12.21 7.90 1.02
CA LYS A 139 13.07 7.33 2.10
C LYS A 139 12.58 7.71 3.50
N GLU A 140 12.20 8.98 3.69
CA GLU A 140 11.73 9.50 4.97
C GLU A 140 10.39 8.86 5.36
N VAL A 141 9.40 8.86 4.47
CA VAL A 141 8.12 8.15 4.64
C VAL A 141 8.34 6.68 4.96
N ARG A 142 9.17 5.99 4.17
CA ARG A 142 9.49 4.57 4.38
C ARG A 142 10.06 4.32 5.78
N SER A 143 10.84 5.24 6.33
CA SER A 143 11.42 5.09 7.67
C SER A 143 10.41 5.12 8.81
N LEU A 144 9.19 5.64 8.56
CA LEU A 144 8.12 5.75 9.56
C LEU A 144 7.36 4.43 9.80
N PHE A 145 7.55 3.42 8.94
CA PHE A 145 6.85 2.13 9.04
C PHE A 145 7.63 1.10 9.86
N ASP A 146 6.94 0.44 10.78
CA ASP A 146 7.50 -0.62 11.62
C ASP A 146 7.51 -1.96 10.89
N VAL A 147 6.45 -2.24 10.13
CA VAL A 147 6.31 -3.40 9.22
C VAL A 147 6.18 -2.90 7.79
N LYS A 148 6.88 -3.54 6.85
CA LYS A 148 6.87 -3.14 5.44
C LYS A 148 6.58 -4.33 4.55
N LEU A 149 5.43 -4.34 3.88
CA LEU A 149 4.98 -5.40 2.98
C LEU A 149 5.01 -4.90 1.53
N LEU A 150 5.79 -5.54 0.66
CA LEU A 150 5.85 -5.22 -0.77
C LEU A 150 5.08 -6.28 -1.57
N LEU A 151 3.91 -5.91 -2.05
CA LEU A 151 3.14 -6.69 -3.02
C LEU A 151 3.75 -6.55 -4.41
N ARG A 152 3.63 -7.63 -5.17
CA ARG A 152 4.19 -7.80 -6.51
C ARG A 152 3.13 -8.36 -7.43
N THR A 153 3.20 -7.95 -8.69
CA THR A 153 2.43 -8.53 -9.79
C THR A 153 3.20 -8.25 -11.08
N ASP A 154 3.01 -9.10 -12.08
CA ASP A 154 3.53 -8.86 -13.42
C ASP A 154 2.76 -7.73 -14.13
N TYR A 155 3.40 -7.18 -15.15
CA TYR A 155 2.89 -6.07 -15.96
C TYR A 155 1.54 -6.41 -16.60
N GLN A 156 1.39 -7.62 -17.15
CA GLN A 156 0.17 -8.03 -17.86
C GLN A 156 -1.03 -8.04 -16.91
N THR A 157 -0.85 -8.58 -15.70
CA THR A 157 -1.87 -8.62 -14.67
C THR A 157 -2.20 -7.22 -14.15
N ALA A 158 -1.19 -6.38 -13.88
CA ALA A 158 -1.41 -4.99 -13.46
C ALA A 158 -2.20 -4.21 -14.50
N LYS A 159 -1.83 -4.35 -15.78
CA LYS A 159 -2.48 -3.71 -16.92
C LYS A 159 -3.93 -4.15 -17.06
N ALA A 160 -4.18 -5.46 -17.16
CA ALA A 160 -5.53 -6.00 -17.30
C ALA A 160 -6.45 -5.54 -16.17
N ARG A 161 -5.95 -5.50 -14.93
CA ARG A 161 -6.72 -5.03 -13.77
C ARG A 161 -6.95 -3.53 -13.78
N ARG A 162 -5.95 -2.72 -14.18
CA ARG A 162 -6.09 -1.25 -14.24
C ARG A 162 -7.10 -0.86 -15.34
N GLU A 163 -6.97 -1.42 -16.53
CA GLU A 163 -7.85 -1.13 -17.67
C GLU A 163 -9.29 -1.64 -17.48
N ALA A 164 -9.52 -2.60 -16.58
CA ALA A 164 -10.86 -3.07 -16.21
C ALA A 164 -11.59 -2.16 -15.21
N ARG A 165 -10.91 -1.16 -14.63
CA ARG A 165 -11.55 -0.22 -13.69
C ARG A 165 -12.41 0.78 -14.45
N SER A 166 -13.58 1.09 -13.91
CA SER A 166 -14.54 2.03 -14.52
C SER A 166 -14.12 3.50 -14.42
N GLY A 167 -13.04 3.80 -13.68
CA GLY A 167 -12.53 5.14 -13.38
C GLY A 167 -12.34 5.37 -11.88
N TYR A 168 -11.95 6.59 -11.51
CA TYR A 168 -11.53 7.00 -10.17
C TYR A 168 -12.25 8.26 -9.74
N VAL A 169 -12.74 8.30 -8.50
CA VAL A 169 -13.24 9.54 -7.91
C VAL A 169 -12.04 10.41 -7.50
N THR A 170 -11.96 11.63 -8.03
CA THR A 170 -10.90 12.60 -7.69
C THR A 170 -11.39 13.62 -6.67
N LEU A 171 -10.54 14.61 -6.32
CA LEU A 171 -10.96 15.72 -5.45
C LEU A 171 -12.04 16.57 -6.11
N GLU A 172 -11.94 16.76 -7.43
CA GLU A 172 -12.75 17.73 -8.18
C GLU A 172 -13.70 17.08 -9.19
N GLY A 173 -13.68 15.75 -9.32
CA GLY A 173 -14.60 15.04 -10.22
C GLY A 173 -14.32 13.56 -10.35
N PHE A 174 -14.11 13.12 -11.59
CA PHE A 174 -13.94 11.73 -11.96
C PHE A 174 -12.89 11.61 -13.06
N TRP A 175 -11.95 10.68 -12.90
CA TRP A 175 -10.88 10.40 -13.84
C TRP A 175 -11.07 9.02 -14.47
N GLU A 176 -10.91 8.93 -15.79
CA GLU A 176 -10.85 7.67 -16.51
C GLU A 176 -9.51 7.62 -17.25
N ASP A 177 -8.78 6.53 -17.09
CA ASP A 177 -7.47 6.38 -17.71
C ASP A 177 -7.61 6.41 -19.24
N PRO A 178 -6.85 7.27 -19.96
CA PRO A 178 -6.89 7.29 -21.41
C PRO A 178 -6.29 6.00 -22.01
N PRO A 179 -6.60 5.65 -23.27
CA PRO A 179 -6.04 4.46 -23.91
C PRO A 179 -4.51 4.41 -23.87
N GLY A 180 -3.98 3.29 -23.36
CA GLY A 180 -2.54 3.05 -23.19
C GLY A 180 -1.91 3.78 -22.00
N TYR A 181 -2.70 4.30 -21.06
CA TYR A 181 -2.18 4.98 -19.86
C TYR A 181 -1.22 4.09 -19.05
N VAL A 182 -1.52 2.79 -18.92
CA VAL A 182 -0.63 1.85 -18.21
C VAL A 182 0.75 1.77 -18.86
N ASP A 183 0.78 1.71 -20.19
CA ASP A 183 2.01 1.56 -20.98
C ASP A 183 2.89 2.80 -20.95
N LYS A 184 2.25 3.97 -20.87
CA LYS A 184 2.90 5.26 -21.02
C LYS A 184 3.23 5.93 -19.69
N VAL A 185 2.48 5.63 -18.63
CA VAL A 185 2.55 6.33 -17.34
C VAL A 185 2.74 5.35 -16.18
N VAL A 186 1.73 4.52 -15.89
CA VAL A 186 1.69 3.69 -14.66
C VAL A 186 2.93 2.77 -14.55
N TRP A 187 3.19 1.97 -15.58
CA TRP A 187 4.28 1.00 -15.53
C TRP A 187 5.66 1.67 -15.62
N PRO A 188 5.91 2.61 -16.54
CA PRO A 188 7.18 3.35 -16.55
C PRO A 188 7.51 4.05 -15.24
N ASN A 189 6.53 4.67 -14.57
CA ASN A 189 6.76 5.30 -13.26
C ASN A 189 7.04 4.27 -12.17
N TYR A 190 6.33 3.15 -12.14
CA TYR A 190 6.65 2.07 -11.22
C TYR A 190 8.09 1.58 -11.38
N VAL A 191 8.53 1.34 -12.63
CA VAL A 191 9.92 0.96 -12.94
C VAL A 191 10.89 2.03 -12.47
N LYS A 192 10.67 3.29 -12.86
CA LYS A 192 11.52 4.42 -12.46
C LYS A 192 11.73 4.47 -10.94
N ASP A 193 10.64 4.35 -10.18
CA ASP A 193 10.67 4.59 -8.74
C ASP A 193 11.11 3.38 -7.91
N HIS A 194 10.97 2.15 -8.44
CA HIS A 194 11.22 0.91 -7.71
C HIS A 194 12.32 0.02 -8.27
N ALA A 195 12.84 0.26 -9.48
CA ALA A 195 13.88 -0.58 -10.11
C ALA A 195 15.11 -0.81 -9.20
N PHE A 196 15.45 0.16 -8.34
CA PHE A 196 16.56 0.03 -7.40
C PHE A 196 16.41 -1.17 -6.44
N LEU A 197 15.18 -1.61 -6.13
CA LEU A 197 14.89 -2.77 -5.28
C LEU A 197 15.12 -4.11 -5.99
N PHE A 198 15.30 -4.12 -7.30
CA PHE A 198 15.36 -5.34 -8.11
C PHE A 198 16.70 -5.54 -8.81
N LYS A 199 17.07 -6.81 -9.02
CA LYS A 199 18.28 -7.18 -9.77
C LYS A 199 18.17 -6.65 -11.19
N ASP A 200 19.26 -6.06 -11.68
CA ASP A 200 19.36 -5.46 -13.03
C ASP A 200 18.30 -4.38 -13.35
N GLY A 201 17.57 -3.89 -12.34
CA GLY A 201 16.47 -2.95 -12.53
C GLY A 201 15.18 -3.57 -13.04
N ASP A 202 15.09 -4.90 -13.12
CA ASP A 202 13.91 -5.62 -13.61
C ASP A 202 12.88 -5.83 -12.50
N VAL A 203 11.82 -5.01 -12.49
CA VAL A 203 10.76 -5.06 -11.46
C VAL A 203 9.91 -6.35 -11.50
N GLU A 204 9.92 -7.08 -12.62
CA GLU A 204 9.27 -8.40 -12.72
C GLU A 204 10.21 -9.51 -12.23
N GLY A 205 11.52 -9.26 -12.25
CA GLY A 205 12.58 -10.18 -11.86
C GLY A 205 12.73 -10.41 -10.35
N GLU A 206 13.93 -10.80 -9.92
CA GLU A 206 14.20 -11.06 -8.52
C GLU A 206 14.51 -9.76 -7.75
N PRO A 207 13.94 -9.55 -6.55
CA PRO A 207 14.36 -8.46 -5.68
C PRO A 207 15.77 -8.70 -5.16
N LYS A 208 16.49 -7.60 -4.86
CA LYS A 208 17.79 -7.63 -4.18
C LYS A 208 17.58 -7.95 -2.70
N GLN A 209 17.70 -9.23 -2.33
CA GLN A 209 17.40 -9.69 -0.97
C GLN A 209 18.18 -8.92 0.10
N ASP A 210 19.50 -8.75 -0.06
CA ASP A 210 20.34 -7.98 0.88
C ASP A 210 19.82 -6.54 1.10
N LEU A 211 19.30 -5.90 0.05
CA LEU A 211 18.74 -4.55 0.15
C LEU A 211 17.38 -4.55 0.83
N LEU A 212 16.52 -5.53 0.53
CA LEU A 212 15.23 -5.69 1.22
C LEU A 212 15.43 -5.94 2.72
N GLU A 213 16.39 -6.79 3.09
CA GLU A 213 16.78 -7.02 4.48
C GLU A 213 17.30 -5.74 5.13
N GLN A 214 18.19 -5.00 4.46
CA GLN A 214 18.71 -3.71 4.95
C GLN A 214 17.59 -2.68 5.17
N LEU A 215 16.58 -2.65 4.29
CA LEU A 215 15.44 -1.74 4.38
C LEU A 215 14.30 -2.27 5.26
N ASN A 216 14.43 -3.50 5.77
CA ASN A 216 13.41 -4.25 6.48
C ASN A 216 12.08 -4.31 5.70
N ILE A 217 12.16 -4.57 4.39
CA ILE A 217 11.01 -4.76 3.50
C ILE A 217 10.80 -6.25 3.28
N GLN A 218 9.59 -6.74 3.55
CA GLN A 218 9.18 -8.09 3.25
C GLN A 218 8.43 -8.12 1.92
N ALA A 219 9.06 -8.64 0.87
CA ALA A 219 8.39 -8.86 -0.40
C ALA A 219 7.51 -10.10 -0.34
N MET A 220 6.32 -10.03 -0.95
CA MET A 220 5.42 -11.17 -1.00
C MET A 220 6.11 -12.39 -1.64
N PRO A 221 5.95 -13.61 -1.08
CA PRO A 221 6.60 -14.79 -1.63
C PRO A 221 6.08 -15.09 -3.04
N PRO A 222 6.93 -15.55 -3.98
CA PRO A 222 6.48 -15.87 -5.34
C PRO A 222 5.33 -16.90 -5.39
N ALA A 223 5.29 -17.82 -4.42
CA ALA A 223 4.26 -18.85 -4.32
C ALA A 223 2.85 -18.30 -4.01
N THR A 224 2.73 -17.04 -3.54
CA THR A 224 1.43 -16.42 -3.26
C THR A 224 0.87 -15.64 -4.45
N GLN A 225 1.63 -15.49 -5.53
CA GLN A 225 1.20 -14.76 -6.72
C GLN A 225 -0.11 -15.34 -7.29
N GLY A 226 -1.06 -14.45 -7.54
CA GLY A 226 -2.39 -14.83 -8.07
C GLY A 226 -3.40 -15.32 -7.04
N SER A 227 -3.02 -15.47 -5.75
CA SER A 227 -3.94 -15.90 -4.69
C SER A 227 -3.98 -14.88 -3.55
N MET A 228 -5.09 -14.13 -3.45
CA MET A 228 -5.28 -13.20 -2.33
C MET A 228 -5.35 -13.94 -0.99
N THR A 229 -5.86 -15.17 -0.96
CA THR A 229 -5.86 -16.03 0.23
C THR A 229 -4.45 -16.30 0.76
N GLU A 230 -3.50 -16.65 -0.12
CA GLU A 230 -2.13 -16.95 0.29
C GLU A 230 -1.35 -15.68 0.65
N VAL A 231 -1.61 -14.57 -0.06
CA VAL A 231 -1.06 -13.25 0.29
C VAL A 231 -1.56 -12.82 1.68
N LEU A 232 -2.84 -13.03 1.98
CA LEU A 232 -3.43 -12.69 3.27
C LEU A 232 -2.80 -13.50 4.41
N LYS A 233 -2.64 -14.83 4.25
CA LYS A 233 -1.97 -15.69 5.25
C LYS A 233 -0.55 -15.22 5.53
N TRP A 234 0.24 -14.97 4.48
CA TRP A 234 1.59 -14.45 4.63
C TRP A 234 1.62 -13.12 5.39
N ALA A 235 0.79 -12.16 4.99
CA ALA A 235 0.75 -10.86 5.64
C ALA A 235 0.29 -10.96 7.10
N PHE A 236 -0.68 -11.83 7.38
CA PHE A 236 -1.14 -12.12 8.74
C PHE A 236 0.01 -12.62 9.62
N ASP A 237 0.78 -13.61 9.15
CA ASP A 237 1.89 -14.18 9.92
C ASP A 237 2.96 -13.11 10.22
N VAL A 238 3.23 -12.22 9.26
CA VAL A 238 4.17 -11.10 9.45
C VAL A 238 3.68 -10.12 10.51
N LEU A 239 2.39 -9.77 10.50
CA LEU A 239 1.79 -8.86 11.49
C LEU A 239 1.73 -9.52 12.87
N GLU A 240 1.38 -10.81 12.93
CA GLU A 240 1.35 -11.57 14.17
C GLU A 240 2.72 -11.61 14.85
N ALA A 241 3.79 -11.82 14.06
CA ALA A 241 5.16 -11.78 14.55
C ALA A 241 5.58 -10.38 15.02
N ALA A 242 5.05 -9.31 14.41
CA ALA A 242 5.36 -7.94 14.79
C ALA A 242 4.63 -7.49 16.07
N LEU A 243 3.43 -8.03 16.34
CA LEU A 243 2.66 -7.78 17.57
C LEU A 243 3.17 -8.60 18.76
N SER A 244 3.78 -9.75 18.49
CA SER A 244 4.34 -10.60 19.54
C SER A 244 5.43 -9.85 20.30
N PRO A 245 5.43 -9.86 21.65
CA PRO A 245 6.43 -9.16 22.43
C PRO A 245 7.82 -9.66 22.03
N ARG A 246 8.64 -8.78 21.45
CA ARG A 246 10.08 -9.01 21.36
C ARG A 246 10.58 -9.07 22.79
N ASP A 247 11.20 -10.17 23.19
CA ASP A 247 11.78 -10.36 24.52
C ASP A 247 12.44 -9.03 24.98
N ARG A 248 11.85 -8.40 25.99
CA ARG A 248 12.35 -7.16 26.59
C ARG A 248 13.61 -7.42 27.40
#